data_AF-A0A9E4ZEW9-F1
#
_entry.id   AF-A0A9E4ZEW9-F1
#
_cell.length_a   1.000
_cell.length_b   1.000
_cell.length_c   1.000
_cell.angle_alpha   90.00
_cell.angle_beta   90.00
_cell.angle_gamma   90.00
#
_symmetry.space_group_name_H-M   'P 1'
#
loop_
_entity.id
_entity.type
_entity.pdbx_description
1 polymer ?
#
loop_
_entity_poly.entity_id
_entity_poly.type
_entity_poly.pdbx_seq_one_letter_code
_entity_poly.pdbx_strand_id
1 'polypeptide(L)'
;MELKWKMKILYDTNILIHINDPKELSPNLQSLLAIIREHGHQEVIHPASQKDIENDNDIGRRKVTLSKLFGYPFLPSPPKPDDNFISLVGPPTNSHDENDNEILYSLQKNLVDFLITEDKGIKNKASLLNLDDRVFSIEAALDYFNVMYQRFSPSHSLLRKMYAHEINIDQSFFDSLKEDYG
;
A
#
# COMPACT_ATOMS: atom_id res chain seq x y z
N MET A 1 -9.77 3.68 23.08
CA MET A 1 -9.04 2.79 22.16
C MET A 1 -9.66 2.99 20.79
N GLU A 2 -9.19 3.99 20.04
CA GLU A 2 -9.68 4.21 18.68
C GLU A 2 -9.29 3.01 17.83
N LEU A 3 -10.29 2.34 17.24
CA LEU A 3 -10.07 1.35 16.21
C LEU A 3 -9.39 2.05 15.02
N LYS A 4 -8.06 2.01 14.96
CA LYS A 4 -7.34 2.37 13.74
C LYS A 4 -7.74 1.35 12.68
N TRP A 5 -8.54 1.78 11.71
CA TRP A 5 -8.97 0.95 10.59
C TRP A 5 -7.72 0.49 9.82
N LYS A 6 -7.44 -0.82 9.84
CA LYS A 6 -6.34 -1.41 9.07
C LYS A 6 -6.84 -1.74 7.67
N MET A 7 -6.39 -0.98 6.69
CA MET A 7 -6.71 -1.21 5.29
C MET A 7 -5.83 -2.29 4.68
N LYS A 8 -6.39 -3.06 3.76
CA LYS A 8 -5.71 -3.99 2.86
C LYS A 8 -5.41 -3.28 1.55
N ILE A 9 -4.14 -3.28 1.17
CA ILE A 9 -3.62 -2.52 0.04
C ILE A 9 -2.99 -3.50 -0.94
N LEU A 10 -3.40 -3.38 -2.19
CA LEU A 10 -2.86 -4.13 -3.33
C LEU A 10 -2.01 -3.17 -4.16
N TYR A 11 -0.83 -3.61 -4.57
CA TYR A 11 -0.04 -2.92 -5.59
C TYR A 11 -0.16 -3.64 -6.92
N ASP A 12 -0.36 -2.88 -7.99
CA ASP A 12 -0.16 -3.37 -9.36
C ASP A 12 1.21 -4.07 -9.50
N THR A 13 1.25 -5.11 -10.33
CA THR A 13 2.43 -5.89 -10.68
C THR A 13 3.65 -5.01 -10.98
N ASN A 14 3.49 -3.93 -11.76
CA ASN A 14 4.62 -3.06 -12.10
C ASN A 14 5.21 -2.37 -10.85
N ILE A 15 4.37 -1.92 -9.93
CA ILE A 15 4.81 -1.33 -8.67
C ILE A 15 5.46 -2.40 -7.78
N LEU A 16 4.93 -3.62 -7.73
CA LEU A 16 5.56 -4.73 -7.02
C LEU A 16 6.96 -5.02 -7.56
N ILE A 17 7.14 -5.03 -8.88
CA ILE A 17 8.45 -5.19 -9.50
C ILE A 17 9.37 -4.05 -9.06
N HIS A 18 8.92 -2.80 -9.10
CA HIS A 18 9.72 -1.65 -8.65
C HIS A 18 10.12 -1.73 -7.18
N ILE A 19 9.21 -2.12 -6.29
CA ILE A 19 9.50 -2.31 -4.84
C ILE A 19 10.59 -3.37 -4.63
N ASN A 20 10.62 -4.39 -5.50
CA ASN A 20 11.50 -5.54 -5.35
C ASN A 20 12.78 -5.47 -6.21
N ASP A 21 12.86 -4.51 -7.13
CA ASP A 21 14.03 -4.24 -7.96
C ASP A 21 15.21 -3.79 -7.07
N PRO A 22 16.47 -4.15 -7.39
CA PRO A 22 17.65 -3.63 -6.69
C PRO A 22 17.89 -2.12 -6.85
N LYS A 23 17.19 -1.43 -7.76
CA LYS A 23 17.27 0.02 -7.96
C LYS A 23 16.69 0.81 -6.79
N GLU A 24 17.09 2.07 -6.71
CA GLU A 24 16.54 3.03 -5.76
C GLU A 24 15.05 3.28 -6.03
N LEU A 25 14.26 3.30 -4.95
CA LEU A 25 12.85 3.69 -5.01
C LEU A 25 12.72 5.21 -5.10
N SER A 26 11.68 5.71 -5.76
CA SER A 26 11.38 7.14 -5.74
C SER A 26 11.09 7.61 -4.30
N PRO A 27 11.40 8.87 -3.94
CA PRO A 27 11.11 9.40 -2.60
C PRO A 27 9.64 9.24 -2.20
N ASN A 28 8.69 9.49 -3.12
CA ASN A 28 7.27 9.34 -2.86
C ASN A 28 6.90 7.88 -2.53
N LEU A 29 7.43 6.90 -3.27
CA LEU A 29 7.17 5.50 -2.98
C LEU A 29 7.79 5.08 -1.64
N GLN A 30 8.98 5.56 -1.29
CA GLN A 30 9.58 5.33 0.02
C GLN A 30 8.70 5.87 1.15
N SER A 31 8.24 7.12 1.05
CA SER A 31 7.36 7.74 2.03
C SER A 31 6.01 7.02 2.14
N LEU A 32 5.44 6.58 1.01
CA LEU A 32 4.20 5.82 0.97
C LEU A 32 4.34 4.46 1.69
N LEU A 33 5.39 3.70 1.40
CA LEU A 33 5.65 2.44 2.08
C LEU A 33 5.87 2.64 3.58
N ALA A 34 6.58 3.70 3.96
CA ALA A 34 6.82 4.03 5.36
C ALA A 34 5.51 4.33 6.10
N ILE A 35 4.65 5.19 5.57
CA ILE A 35 3.39 5.57 6.24
C ILE A 35 2.42 4.39 6.32
N ILE A 36 2.35 3.55 5.28
CA ILE A 36 1.54 2.33 5.24
C ILE A 36 1.95 1.37 6.36
N ARG A 37 3.26 1.09 6.48
CA ARG A 37 3.80 0.13 7.44
C ARG A 37 3.79 0.66 8.86
N GLU A 38 4.09 1.94 9.06
CA GLU A 38 4.06 2.59 10.37
C GLU A 38 2.67 2.52 11.02
N HIS A 39 1.62 2.63 10.21
CA HIS A 39 0.23 2.59 10.70
C HIS A 39 -0.38 1.18 10.67
N GLY A 40 0.40 0.17 10.27
CA GLY A 40 0.02 -1.24 10.34
C GLY A 40 -1.05 -1.65 9.33
N HIS A 41 -1.13 -0.97 8.18
CA HIS A 41 -1.89 -1.43 7.03
C HIS A 41 -1.30 -2.71 6.46
N GLN A 42 -2.14 -3.52 5.81
CA GLN A 42 -1.75 -4.81 5.30
C GLN A 42 -1.49 -4.74 3.80
N GLU A 43 -0.24 -4.93 3.40
CA GLU A 43 0.14 -5.11 1.99
C GLU A 43 -0.17 -6.56 1.60
N VAL A 44 -1.03 -6.77 0.60
CA VAL A 44 -1.45 -8.11 0.14
C VAL A 44 -1.16 -8.31 -1.34
N ILE A 45 -0.87 -9.55 -1.73
CA ILE A 45 -0.57 -9.92 -3.12
C ILE A 45 -1.76 -10.63 -3.76
N HIS A 46 -2.11 -10.21 -4.96
CA HIS A 46 -3.07 -10.93 -5.78
C HIS A 46 -2.37 -12.04 -6.58
N PRO A 47 -2.92 -13.27 -6.61
CA PRO A 47 -2.38 -14.37 -7.43
C PRO A 47 -2.17 -14.03 -8.91
N ALA A 48 -2.98 -13.14 -9.49
CA ALA A 48 -2.77 -12.66 -10.86
C ALA A 48 -1.45 -11.88 -11.03
N SER A 49 -1.06 -11.07 -10.04
CA SER A 49 0.25 -10.39 -10.07
C SER A 49 1.41 -11.38 -10.01
N GLN A 50 1.26 -12.49 -9.27
CA GLN A 50 2.25 -13.57 -9.30
C GLN A 50 2.39 -14.15 -10.71
N LYS A 51 1.28 -14.43 -11.41
CA LYS A 51 1.31 -14.94 -12.79
C LYS A 51 2.04 -13.99 -13.74
N ASP A 52 1.80 -12.69 -13.63
CA ASP A 52 2.51 -11.70 -14.44
C ASP A 52 4.02 -11.73 -14.19
N ILE A 53 4.43 -11.81 -12.91
CA ILE A 53 5.85 -11.87 -12.54
C ILE A 53 6.48 -13.18 -13.04
N GLU A 54 5.75 -14.30 -13.00
CA GLU A 54 6.22 -15.58 -13.54
C GLU A 54 6.51 -15.51 -15.06
N ASN A 55 5.75 -14.67 -15.78
CA ASN A 55 5.92 -14.41 -17.21
C ASN A 55 7.00 -13.37 -17.54
N ASP A 56 7.70 -12.82 -16.53
CA ASP A 56 8.82 -11.90 -16.76
C ASP A 56 9.97 -12.60 -17.50
N ASN A 57 10.36 -12.02 -18.64
CA ASN A 57 11.44 -12.52 -19.50
C ASN A 57 12.82 -12.41 -18.84
N ASP A 58 13.00 -11.48 -17.91
CA ASP A 58 14.23 -11.39 -17.12
C ASP A 58 14.21 -12.41 -15.99
N ILE A 59 14.89 -13.54 -16.23
CA ILE A 59 14.96 -14.66 -15.28
C ILE A 59 15.55 -14.23 -13.92
N GLY A 60 16.51 -13.30 -13.93
CA GLY A 60 17.17 -12.81 -12.72
C GLY A 60 16.20 -11.97 -11.88
N ARG A 61 15.57 -10.98 -12.51
CA ARG A 61 14.56 -10.12 -11.89
C ARG A 61 13.37 -10.92 -11.40
N ARG A 62 12.87 -11.87 -12.20
CA ARG A 62 11.80 -12.80 -11.84
C ARG A 62 12.11 -13.56 -10.56
N LYS A 63 13.28 -14.21 -10.48
CA LYS A 63 13.67 -15.02 -9.33
C LYS A 63 13.73 -14.19 -8.05
N VAL A 64 14.33 -13.01 -8.12
CA VAL A 64 14.43 -12.09 -6.97
C VAL A 64 13.05 -11.61 -6.54
N THR A 65 12.23 -11.16 -7.49
CA THR A 65 10.89 -10.63 -7.22
C THR A 65 10.01 -11.69 -6.57
N LEU A 66 9.93 -12.89 -7.14
CA LEU A 66 9.17 -14.00 -6.56
C LEU A 66 9.65 -14.37 -5.16
N SER A 67 10.98 -14.43 -4.92
CA SER A 67 11.50 -14.75 -3.59
C SER A 67 11.07 -13.76 -2.50
N LYS A 68 10.94 -12.48 -2.86
CA LYS A 68 10.46 -11.42 -1.95
C LYS A 68 8.94 -11.41 -1.85
N LEU A 69 8.24 -11.69 -2.95
CA LEU A 69 6.78 -11.75 -3.03
C LEU A 69 6.20 -12.77 -2.04
N PHE A 70 6.85 -13.91 -1.84
CA PHE A 70 6.42 -14.92 -0.85
C PHE A 70 6.54 -14.48 0.62
N GLY A 71 7.17 -13.33 0.89
CA GLY A 71 7.15 -12.71 2.22
C GLY A 71 5.85 -11.98 2.54
N TYR A 72 4.97 -11.77 1.56
CA TYR A 72 3.70 -11.06 1.72
C TYR A 72 2.53 -12.05 1.85
N PRO A 73 1.45 -11.66 2.57
CA PRO A 73 0.20 -12.41 2.54
C PRO A 73 -0.47 -12.35 1.17
N PHE A 74 -0.99 -13.50 0.71
CA PHE A 74 -1.75 -13.58 -0.53
C PHE A 74 -3.24 -13.45 -0.28
N LEU A 75 -3.97 -12.88 -1.26
CA LEU A 75 -5.42 -12.90 -1.26
C LEU A 75 -5.95 -14.33 -1.44
N PRO A 76 -6.79 -14.83 -0.51
CA PRO A 76 -7.28 -16.19 -0.57
C PRO A 76 -8.41 -16.32 -1.60
N SER A 77 -8.18 -17.12 -2.65
CA SER A 77 -9.19 -17.49 -3.66
C SER A 77 -9.99 -16.29 -4.22
N PRO A 78 -9.32 -15.30 -4.85
CA PRO A 78 -10.02 -14.17 -5.45
C PRO A 78 -11.01 -14.63 -6.53
N PRO A 79 -12.20 -14.00 -6.61
CA PRO A 79 -13.21 -14.40 -7.56
C PRO A 79 -12.83 -13.97 -8.98
N LYS A 80 -13.34 -14.69 -9.98
CA LYS A 80 -13.18 -14.31 -11.38
C LYS A 80 -14.24 -13.28 -11.80
N PRO A 81 -13.91 -12.32 -12.67
CA PRO A 81 -14.87 -11.37 -13.23
C PRO A 81 -16.13 -12.05 -13.76
N ASP A 82 -17.30 -11.50 -13.42
CA ASP A 82 -18.60 -11.95 -13.94
C ASP A 82 -18.98 -11.21 -15.23
N ASP A 83 -20.02 -11.68 -15.92
CA ASP A 83 -20.48 -11.10 -17.18
C ASP A 83 -20.87 -9.61 -17.03
N ASN A 84 -21.38 -9.22 -15.85
CA ASN A 84 -21.72 -7.83 -15.56
C ASN A 84 -20.46 -6.95 -15.53
N PHE A 85 -19.40 -7.38 -14.84
CA PHE A 85 -18.11 -6.69 -14.86
C PHE A 85 -17.57 -6.57 -16.28
N ILE A 86 -17.55 -7.67 -17.03
CA ILE A 86 -17.03 -7.70 -18.40
C ILE A 86 -17.85 -6.82 -19.34
N SER A 87 -19.17 -6.72 -19.14
CA SER A 87 -20.03 -5.83 -19.94
C SER A 87 -19.70 -4.35 -19.75
N LEU A 88 -19.13 -3.96 -18.60
CA LEU A 88 -18.77 -2.58 -18.29
C LEU A 88 -17.37 -2.23 -18.82
N VAL A 89 -16.38 -3.10 -18.60
CA VAL A 89 -14.97 -2.81 -18.94
C VAL A 89 -14.52 -3.37 -20.29
N GLY A 90 -15.34 -4.22 -20.90
CA GLY A 90 -15.02 -4.97 -22.11
C GLY A 90 -14.31 -6.30 -21.85
N PRO A 91 -14.35 -7.23 -22.83
CA PRO A 91 -13.60 -8.48 -22.72
C PRO A 91 -12.09 -8.22 -22.70
N PRO A 92 -11.30 -9.02 -21.96
CA PRO A 92 -9.86 -8.87 -21.94
C PRO A 92 -9.27 -9.15 -23.32
N THR A 93 -8.32 -8.31 -23.73
CA THR A 93 -7.65 -8.38 -25.04
C THR A 93 -6.41 -9.26 -25.05
N ASN A 94 -5.84 -9.54 -23.88
CA ASN A 94 -4.65 -10.36 -23.68
C ASN A 94 -4.59 -10.87 -22.22
N SER A 95 -3.58 -11.68 -21.89
CA SER A 95 -3.45 -12.27 -20.54
C SER A 95 -3.15 -11.27 -19.43
N HIS A 96 -2.44 -10.17 -19.73
CA HIS A 96 -2.18 -9.11 -18.76
C HIS A 96 -3.48 -8.36 -18.44
N ASP A 97 -4.25 -8.07 -19.49
CA ASP A 97 -5.58 -7.45 -19.38
C ASP A 97 -6.58 -8.33 -18.60
N GLU A 98 -6.46 -9.66 -18.71
CA GLU A 98 -7.20 -10.63 -17.88
C GLU A 98 -6.79 -10.51 -16.40
N ASN A 99 -5.48 -10.45 -16.11
CA ASN A 99 -4.96 -10.32 -14.76
C ASN A 99 -5.37 -8.98 -14.11
N ASP A 100 -5.32 -7.87 -14.85
CA ASP A 100 -5.79 -6.56 -14.40
C ASP A 100 -7.28 -6.57 -14.06
N ASN A 101 -8.08 -7.24 -14.89
CA ASN A 101 -9.52 -7.42 -14.65
C ASN A 101 -9.77 -8.23 -13.37
N GLU A 102 -9.02 -9.29 -13.10
CA GLU A 102 -9.13 -10.05 -11.84
C GLU A 102 -8.79 -9.19 -10.61
N ILE A 103 -7.76 -8.35 -10.71
CA ILE A 103 -7.34 -7.44 -9.64
C ILE A 103 -8.43 -6.38 -9.36
N LEU A 104 -8.91 -5.70 -10.41
CA LEU A 104 -9.98 -4.70 -10.28
C LEU A 104 -11.29 -5.32 -9.77
N TYR A 105 -11.61 -6.52 -10.21
CA TYR A 105 -12.81 -7.21 -9.74
C TYR A 105 -12.70 -7.60 -8.26
N SER A 106 -11.51 -7.98 -7.79
CA SER A 106 -11.24 -8.21 -6.37
C SER A 106 -11.44 -6.94 -5.53
N LEU A 107 -11.04 -5.77 -6.05
CA LEU A 107 -11.34 -4.48 -5.44
C LEU A 107 -12.86 -4.23 -5.39
N GLN A 108 -13.57 -4.43 -6.51
CA GLN A 108 -15.03 -4.27 -6.59
C GLN A 108 -15.79 -5.16 -5.60
N LYS A 109 -15.32 -6.39 -5.38
CA LYS A 109 -15.89 -7.33 -4.41
C LYS A 109 -15.41 -7.11 -2.97
N ASN A 110 -14.69 -6.03 -2.70
CA ASN A 110 -14.22 -5.60 -1.37
C ASN A 110 -13.26 -6.61 -0.69
N LEU A 111 -12.44 -7.32 -1.46
CA LEU A 111 -11.38 -8.16 -0.89
C LEU A 111 -10.20 -7.33 -0.36
N VAL A 112 -10.02 -6.16 -0.93
CA VAL A 112 -9.02 -5.14 -0.55
C VAL A 112 -9.69 -3.78 -0.50
N ASP A 113 -9.13 -2.85 0.27
CA ASP A 113 -9.65 -1.50 0.38
C ASP A 113 -9.18 -0.65 -0.80
N PHE A 114 -7.88 -0.73 -1.13
CA PHE A 114 -7.25 0.09 -2.17
C PHE A 114 -6.38 -0.71 -3.13
N LEU A 115 -6.33 -0.21 -4.37
CA LEU A 115 -5.36 -0.57 -5.39
C LEU A 115 -4.45 0.62 -5.69
N ILE A 116 -3.14 0.39 -5.68
CA ILE A 116 -2.14 1.41 -6.05
C ILE A 116 -1.55 1.01 -7.40
N THR A 117 -1.66 1.90 -8.39
CA THR A 117 -1.23 1.70 -9.77
C THR A 117 -0.90 3.02 -10.46
N GLU A 118 0.06 2.98 -11.39
CA GLU A 118 0.33 4.08 -12.33
C GLU A 118 -0.28 3.84 -13.72
N ASP A 119 -0.93 2.69 -13.93
CA ASP A 119 -1.53 2.34 -15.21
C ASP A 119 -2.83 3.13 -15.46
N LYS A 120 -2.87 3.82 -16.60
CA LYS A 120 -4.02 4.64 -17.00
C LYS A 120 -5.19 3.77 -17.47
N GLY A 121 -4.94 2.63 -18.09
CA GLY A 121 -5.95 1.65 -18.48
C GLY A 121 -6.69 1.10 -17.27
N ILE A 122 -5.98 0.71 -16.22
CA ILE A 122 -6.57 0.28 -14.94
C ILE A 122 -7.44 1.39 -14.35
N LYS A 123 -6.93 2.64 -14.29
CA LYS A 123 -7.69 3.79 -13.79
C LYS A 123 -8.94 4.09 -14.62
N ASN A 124 -8.86 4.00 -15.94
CA ASN A 124 -10.02 4.19 -16.82
C ASN A 124 -11.10 3.14 -16.56
N LYS A 125 -10.72 1.86 -16.41
CA LYS A 125 -11.66 0.79 -16.07
C LYS A 125 -12.25 0.97 -14.68
N ALA A 126 -11.45 1.38 -13.70
CA ALA A 126 -11.93 1.70 -12.36
C ALA A 126 -13.01 2.78 -12.40
N SER A 127 -12.85 3.79 -13.25
CA SER A 127 -13.85 4.84 -13.46
C SER A 127 -15.18 4.31 -14.02
N LEU A 128 -15.12 3.41 -15.01
CA LEU A 128 -16.32 2.73 -15.53
C LEU A 128 -17.06 1.90 -14.46
N LEU A 129 -16.34 1.47 -13.43
CA LEU A 129 -16.86 0.68 -12.31
C LEU A 129 -17.23 1.53 -11.08
N ASN A 130 -17.04 2.86 -11.13
CA ASN A 130 -17.18 3.79 -10.01
C ASN A 130 -16.27 3.41 -8.81
N LEU A 131 -15.00 3.11 -9.08
CA LEU A 131 -13.97 2.75 -8.09
C LEU A 131 -12.84 3.80 -7.98
N ASP A 132 -13.03 5.00 -8.51
CA ASP A 132 -12.01 6.05 -8.57
C ASP A 132 -11.49 6.45 -7.17
N ASP A 133 -12.34 6.36 -6.14
CA ASP A 133 -12.01 6.65 -4.75
C ASP A 133 -11.16 5.57 -4.07
N ARG A 134 -10.89 4.46 -4.78
CA ARG A 134 -10.16 3.29 -4.26
C ARG A 134 -8.99 2.86 -5.14
N VAL A 135 -8.75 3.55 -6.26
CA VAL A 135 -7.61 3.31 -7.15
C VAL A 135 -6.72 4.54 -7.20
N PHE A 136 -5.52 4.43 -6.62
CA PHE A 136 -4.62 5.56 -6.44
C PHE A 136 -3.34 5.43 -7.27
N SER A 137 -2.79 6.57 -7.74
CA SER A 137 -1.35 6.65 -8.00
C SER A 137 -0.56 6.60 -6.70
N ILE A 138 0.75 6.42 -6.78
CA ILE A 138 1.67 6.52 -5.64
C ILE A 138 1.53 7.90 -4.97
N GLU A 139 1.48 8.96 -5.77
CA GLU A 139 1.30 10.34 -5.28
C GLU A 139 -0.05 10.53 -4.57
N ALA A 140 -1.15 10.12 -5.20
CA ALA A 140 -2.48 10.25 -4.62
C ALA A 140 -2.65 9.40 -3.35
N ALA A 141 -2.06 8.20 -3.31
CA ALA A 141 -2.05 7.37 -2.11
C ALA A 141 -1.26 8.04 -0.98
N LEU A 142 -0.08 8.58 -1.28
CA LEU A 142 0.74 9.28 -0.29
C LEU A 142 0.00 10.49 0.29
N ASP A 143 -0.63 11.30 -0.55
CA ASP A 143 -1.45 12.43 -0.12
C ASP A 143 -2.64 11.97 0.74
N TYR A 144 -3.34 10.93 0.31
CA TYR A 144 -4.45 10.35 1.07
C TYR A 144 -4.02 9.93 2.48
N PHE A 145 -2.91 9.19 2.60
CA PHE A 145 -2.40 8.75 3.90
C PHE A 145 -1.84 9.90 4.74
N ASN A 146 -1.19 10.89 4.13
CA ASN A 146 -0.72 12.09 4.84
C ASN A 146 -1.88 12.90 5.41
N VAL A 147 -2.98 13.03 4.66
CA VAL A 147 -4.20 13.69 5.13
C VAL A 147 -4.85 12.86 6.24
N MET A 148 -5.02 11.55 6.03
CA MET A 148 -5.61 10.65 7.02
C MET A 148 -4.86 10.66 8.35
N TYR A 149 -3.53 10.66 8.29
CA TYR A 149 -2.68 10.64 9.47
C TYR A 149 -2.12 12.00 9.82
N GLN A 150 -2.77 13.09 9.39
CA GLN A 150 -2.39 14.48 9.64
C GLN A 150 -1.74 14.59 11.02
N ARG A 151 -0.41 14.57 11.01
CA ARG A 151 0.38 14.68 12.24
C ARG A 151 0.29 16.14 12.61
N PHE A 152 -0.73 16.52 13.38
CA PHE A 152 -0.71 17.81 14.04
C PHE A 152 0.44 17.80 15.04
N SER A 153 1.63 18.13 14.56
CA SER A 153 2.78 18.43 15.41
C SER A 153 2.72 19.94 15.61
N PRO A 154 2.40 20.45 16.81
CA PRO A 154 2.38 21.88 17.04
C PRO A 154 3.75 22.47 16.69
N SER A 155 3.78 23.28 15.63
CA SER A 155 4.99 23.98 15.20
C SER A 155 5.06 25.30 15.95
N HIS A 156 5.61 25.26 17.16
CA HIS A 156 5.99 26.47 17.89
C HIS A 156 7.51 26.45 18.06
N SER A 157 8.18 27.59 17.90
CA SER A 157 9.66 27.69 17.95
C SER A 157 10.26 27.22 19.29
N LEU A 158 9.44 27.22 20.35
CA LEU A 158 9.81 26.74 21.70
C LEU A 158 9.59 25.24 21.91
N LEU A 159 8.96 24.53 20.96
CA LEU A 159 8.69 23.11 21.07
C LEU A 159 9.73 22.31 20.28
N ARG A 160 10.35 21.34 20.96
CA ARG A 160 11.22 20.34 20.34
C ARG A 160 10.57 18.96 20.50
N LYS A 161 10.36 18.26 19.39
CA LYS A 161 9.95 16.86 19.41
C LYS A 161 11.15 15.99 19.78
N MET A 162 10.98 15.12 20.76
CA MET A 162 11.99 14.17 21.22
C MET A 162 11.30 12.89 21.69
N TYR A 163 12.01 11.77 21.61
CA TYR A 163 11.58 10.51 22.18
C TYR A 163 11.75 10.53 23.69
N ALA A 164 10.90 9.78 24.40
CA ALA A 164 11.00 9.67 25.86
C ALA A 164 12.39 9.17 26.32
N HIS A 165 13.05 8.31 25.53
CA HIS A 165 14.40 7.83 25.85
C HIS A 165 15.51 8.88 25.67
N GLU A 166 15.22 9.98 24.97
CA GLU A 166 16.16 11.12 24.84
C GLU A 166 16.05 12.07 26.04
N ILE A 167 15.02 11.91 26.87
CA ILE A 167 14.84 12.71 28.07
C ILE A 167 15.83 12.23 29.11
N ASN A 168 16.78 13.10 29.48
CA ASN A 168 17.63 12.85 30.63
C ASN A 168 16.75 12.92 31.90
N ILE A 169 16.44 11.78 32.51
CA ILE A 169 15.62 11.71 33.71
C ILE A 169 16.37 12.17 34.97
N ASP A 170 17.68 12.38 34.91
CA ASP A 170 18.50 12.85 36.04
C ASP A 170 18.50 14.38 36.20
N GLN A 171 17.70 15.08 35.40
CA GLN A 171 17.47 16.52 35.58
C GLN A 171 16.66 16.78 36.85
N SER A 172 16.98 17.88 37.55
CA SER A 172 16.30 18.27 38.78
C SER A 172 14.79 18.49 38.64
N PHE A 173 14.33 18.79 37.42
CA PHE A 173 12.91 18.84 37.09
C PHE A 173 12.15 17.56 37.48
N PHE A 174 12.80 16.39 37.38
CA PHE A 174 12.18 15.09 37.66
C PHE A 174 12.31 14.64 39.12
N ASP A 175 13.06 15.35 39.97
CA ASP A 175 13.33 14.90 41.35
C ASP A 175 12.03 14.75 42.15
N SER A 176 11.13 15.73 42.07
CA SER A 176 9.82 15.68 42.72
C SER A 176 8.94 14.52 42.24
N LEU A 177 9.01 14.17 40.95
CA LEU A 177 8.29 13.02 40.40
C LEU A 177 8.87 11.71 40.95
N LYS A 178 10.20 11.60 41.05
CA LYS A 178 10.85 10.37 41.55
C LYS A 178 10.50 10.08 43.02
N GLU A 179 10.33 11.11 43.84
CA GLU A 179 9.92 10.96 45.24
C GLU A 179 8.52 10.31 45.39
N ASP A 180 7.60 10.60 44.47
CA ASP A 180 6.22 10.06 44.50
C ASP A 180 6.11 8.61 43.98
N TYR A 181 7.07 8.15 43.17
CA TYR A 181 7.10 6.79 42.59
C TYR A 181 8.09 5.83 43.27
N GLY A 182 8.71 6.27 44.38
CA GLY A 182 9.71 5.51 45.15
C GLY A 182 9.29 4.11 45.58
#